data_AF-A0A2T6FL03-F1
#
_entry.id   AF-A0A2T6FL03-F1
#
_cell.length_a   1.000
_cell.length_b   1.000
_cell.length_c   1.000
_cell.angle_alpha   90.00
_cell.angle_beta   90.00
_cell.angle_gamma   90.00
#
_symmetry.space_group_name_H-M   'P 1'
#
loop_
_entity.id
_entity.type
_entity.pdbx_description
1 polymer ?
#
loop_
_entity_poly.entity_id
_entity_poly.type
_entity_poly.pdbx_seq_one_letter_code
_entity_poly.pdbx_strand_id
1 'polypeptide(L)'
;MKYIPSLLIAFGATSLLATQTSAFDHAHKNPQESQSVRIVGHVLKPEPIASKHLLKKLAVPKGFEVNVFAKNLINPRMIAVADNGVVYVTRREVGDVIRLVDANNDGVAEQQDVVANRPGMHGIAIAGDKVFLATVNDVYSTGLDADGKFGPLIRIVDDLPDGGQHPNRTLAVGPDGKLYVSVGSTCNACDETNPESATLLQMNIDGTGRKIFASGLRNTIGFDFEPGTGEIFGMDHGIDWLGDNEQYEELNHLVKGKQYGWPYIYGDGKFNPQDEPPGDITLQEWAARSVDPLGFYTPHAAPMQMTFYTGTQFPAEYYGDAFIAMRGSWNRKPPAGYEVVRIQFAGGKPVKFEPFMQGFLSRKGERWVHHGRISGLAQAKDGALLVADDTNGIIYRIAYTGTKKRTEPLGPPTNSFNVDVRITNADSPPPDDVHTQNLAMHLLNGAGVTLDISSPAFQAGAPIPPLFALEGENISPPLVWSKGPEGTKSYAIIMEDPDVAQNPPFVHWLLFNLPADVVSLPQGIPPLPELAKPDGALQGKNDRGSIGYIGPNPPTQDSAHHYYFQIFALDKKLNLPVGTTREELLAAMQGHVLANGFIIGTYDR
;
A
#
# COMPACT_ATOMS: atom_id res chain seq x y z
N MET A 1 48.15 -76.63 5.97
CA MET A 1 47.57 -77.77 5.21
C MET A 1 46.09 -77.47 4.98
N LYS A 2 45.44 -77.69 3.84
CA LYS A 2 45.81 -77.96 2.44
C LYS A 2 44.43 -77.93 1.72
N TYR A 3 44.37 -77.37 0.52
CA TYR A 3 43.36 -77.62 -0.54
C TYR A 3 41.95 -76.99 -0.50
N ILE A 4 41.73 -76.12 -1.51
CA ILE A 4 40.52 -75.95 -2.35
C ILE A 4 40.48 -77.14 -3.35
N PRO A 5 39.32 -77.73 -3.74
CA PRO A 5 38.56 -77.37 -4.98
C PRO A 5 37.01 -77.50 -4.88
N SER A 6 36.22 -76.62 -5.52
CA SER A 6 35.54 -76.79 -6.86
C SER A 6 34.38 -77.81 -6.83
N LEU A 7 33.20 -77.70 -7.47
CA LEU A 7 32.70 -76.92 -8.59
C LEU A 7 31.19 -77.27 -8.83
N LEU A 8 30.36 -76.30 -9.31
CA LEU A 8 29.21 -76.43 -10.27
C LEU A 8 27.94 -77.26 -9.83
N ILE A 9 26.64 -77.02 -10.15
CA ILE A 9 25.83 -76.23 -11.12
C ILE A 9 24.40 -76.04 -10.55
N ALA A 10 23.83 -74.83 -10.76
CA ALA A 10 22.46 -74.37 -11.14
C ALA A 10 21.15 -75.13 -10.74
N PHE A 11 19.94 -74.56 -10.71
CA PHE A 11 19.30 -73.31 -11.17
C PHE A 11 17.98 -73.16 -10.38
N GLY A 12 17.46 -71.94 -10.15
CA GLY A 12 16.01 -71.71 -10.11
C GLY A 12 15.44 -70.91 -8.94
N ALA A 13 14.69 -69.86 -9.31
CA ALA A 13 13.66 -69.14 -8.55
C ALA A 13 14.11 -68.22 -7.40
N THR A 14 14.39 -66.97 -7.73
CA THR A 14 14.47 -65.84 -6.78
C THR A 14 13.07 -65.33 -6.44
N SER A 15 12.62 -65.64 -5.23
CA SER A 15 11.58 -64.89 -4.51
C SER A 15 12.19 -64.38 -3.22
N LEU A 16 12.65 -63.13 -3.20
CA LEU A 16 13.12 -62.46 -1.98
C LEU A 16 11.97 -61.68 -1.35
N LEU A 17 11.52 -62.15 -0.18
CA LEU A 17 11.01 -61.28 0.87
C LEU A 17 12.18 -60.43 1.39
N ALA A 18 12.02 -59.12 1.40
CA ALA A 18 12.87 -58.22 2.16
C ALA A 18 11.99 -57.28 3.01
N THR A 19 12.08 -57.52 4.31
CA THR A 19 11.91 -56.61 5.45
C THR A 19 11.55 -55.16 5.14
N GLN A 20 10.41 -54.70 5.66
CA GLN A 20 10.05 -53.29 5.77
C GLN A 20 11.07 -52.54 6.64
N THR A 21 11.96 -51.79 6.00
CA THR A 21 12.56 -50.60 6.58
C THR A 21 11.64 -49.43 6.27
N SER A 22 10.94 -48.91 7.26
CA SER A 22 10.24 -47.63 7.17
C SER A 22 11.29 -46.52 7.05
N ALA A 23 11.72 -46.26 5.81
CA ALA A 23 12.32 -44.99 5.46
C ALA A 23 11.17 -43.97 5.47
N PHE A 24 11.25 -43.00 6.38
CA PHE A 24 10.58 -41.72 6.17
C PHE A 24 11.24 -41.11 4.94
N ASP A 25 10.65 -41.38 3.78
CA ASP A 25 10.95 -40.68 2.56
C ASP A 25 10.58 -39.22 2.83
N HIS A 26 11.58 -38.36 3.00
CA HIS A 26 11.39 -36.94 2.82
C HIS A 26 10.93 -36.80 1.38
N ALA A 27 9.61 -36.70 1.19
CA ALA A 27 9.00 -36.35 -0.07
C ALA A 27 9.74 -35.10 -0.55
N HIS A 28 10.59 -35.29 -1.54
CA HIS A 28 11.25 -34.22 -2.24
C HIS A 28 10.15 -33.24 -2.65
N LYS A 29 10.17 -32.04 -2.05
CA LYS A 29 9.41 -30.88 -2.53
C LYS A 29 9.60 -30.88 -4.04
N ASN A 30 8.52 -31.08 -4.78
CA ASN A 30 8.53 -30.97 -6.22
C ASN A 30 9.08 -29.57 -6.52
N PRO A 31 10.25 -29.41 -7.15
CA PRO A 31 10.82 -28.10 -7.38
C PRO A 31 9.89 -27.41 -8.38
N GLN A 32 8.92 -26.64 -7.88
CA GLN A 32 8.21 -25.68 -8.71
C GLN A 32 9.29 -24.85 -9.40
N GLU A 33 9.20 -24.79 -10.72
CA GLU A 33 10.17 -24.18 -11.63
C GLU A 33 10.87 -22.98 -10.99
N SER A 34 12.19 -23.02 -10.84
CA SER A 34 12.95 -21.88 -10.34
C SER A 34 12.64 -20.67 -11.23
N GLN A 35 11.85 -19.73 -10.72
CA GLN A 35 11.50 -18.53 -11.47
C GLN A 35 12.68 -17.57 -11.40
N SER A 36 13.27 -17.27 -12.56
CA SER A 36 14.27 -16.21 -12.67
C SER A 36 13.56 -14.88 -12.85
N VAL A 37 13.59 -14.03 -11.82
CA VAL A 37 13.03 -12.67 -11.87
C VAL A 37 14.18 -11.68 -12.05
N ARG A 38 14.08 -10.80 -13.06
CA ARG A 38 15.04 -9.71 -13.24
C ARG A 38 14.52 -8.45 -12.54
N ILE A 39 15.27 -7.97 -11.56
CA ILE A 39 14.98 -6.71 -10.88
C ILE A 39 16.08 -5.69 -11.20
N VAL A 40 15.67 -4.45 -11.45
CA VAL A 40 16.59 -3.30 -11.59
C VAL A 40 16.34 -2.36 -10.42
N GLY A 41 17.32 -2.26 -9.52
CA GLY A 41 17.35 -1.27 -8.45
C GLY A 41 18.38 -0.19 -8.70
N HIS A 42 18.20 0.97 -8.07
CA HIS A 42 19.12 2.10 -8.20
C HIS A 42 19.52 2.64 -6.84
N VAL A 43 20.82 2.80 -6.61
CA VAL A 43 21.31 3.67 -5.52
C VAL A 43 21.39 5.10 -6.05
N LEU A 44 20.50 5.95 -5.58
CA LEU A 44 20.51 7.38 -5.89
C LEU A 44 20.26 8.18 -4.62
N LYS A 45 21.33 8.70 -4.05
CA LYS A 45 21.30 9.58 -2.89
C LYS A 45 21.47 11.01 -3.37
N PRO A 46 20.42 11.85 -3.36
CA PRO A 46 20.56 13.28 -3.57
C PRO A 46 21.66 13.85 -2.66
N GLU A 47 22.48 14.76 -3.17
CA GLU A 47 23.53 15.41 -2.38
C GLU A 47 22.91 16.50 -1.48
N PRO A 48 23.31 16.62 -0.20
CA PRO A 48 22.86 17.71 0.65
C PRO A 48 23.42 19.04 0.14
N ILE A 49 22.57 20.07 0.03
CA ILE A 49 23.01 21.41 -0.31
C ILE A 49 22.44 22.45 0.65
N ALA A 50 23.30 23.32 1.16
CA ALA A 50 22.87 24.44 1.98
C ALA A 50 22.04 25.43 1.15
N SER A 51 20.87 25.82 1.66
CA SER A 51 20.08 26.88 1.05
C SER A 51 19.90 28.05 2.01
N LYS A 52 20.63 29.15 1.74
CA LYS A 52 20.49 30.43 2.48
C LYS A 52 19.05 30.99 2.48
N HIS A 53 18.18 30.48 1.61
CA HIS A 53 16.80 30.92 1.45
C HIS A 53 15.82 29.72 1.39
N LEU A 54 16.10 28.62 2.11
CA LEU A 54 15.26 27.43 2.09
C LEU A 54 13.78 27.74 2.34
N LEU A 55 13.47 28.54 3.38
CA LEU A 55 12.09 28.94 3.70
C LEU A 55 11.32 29.53 2.51
N LYS A 56 12.00 30.24 1.59
CA LYS A 56 11.35 30.83 0.40
C LYS A 56 11.04 29.81 -0.69
N LYS A 57 11.65 28.62 -0.62
CA LYS A 57 11.45 27.51 -1.55
C LYS A 57 10.43 26.50 -1.04
N LEU A 58 10.17 26.49 0.26
CA LEU A 58 9.22 25.57 0.86
C LEU A 58 7.82 25.96 0.39
N ALA A 59 7.14 25.02 -0.24
CA ALA A 59 5.77 25.17 -0.68
C ALA A 59 4.84 24.59 0.38
N VAL A 60 3.75 25.30 0.69
CA VAL A 60 2.68 24.89 1.62
C VAL A 60 1.33 25.37 1.07
N PRO A 61 0.19 24.81 1.52
CA PRO A 61 -1.10 25.25 1.02
C PRO A 61 -1.35 26.73 1.29
N LYS A 62 -2.25 27.32 0.50
CA LYS A 62 -2.62 28.72 0.63
C LYS A 62 -3.15 29.02 2.04
N GLY A 63 -2.64 30.09 2.65
CA GLY A 63 -3.03 30.52 4.00
C GLY A 63 -2.10 30.01 5.10
N PHE A 64 -1.20 29.08 4.79
CA PHE A 64 -0.15 28.63 5.69
C PHE A 64 1.14 29.42 5.52
N GLU A 65 1.86 29.63 6.62
CA GLU A 65 3.22 30.18 6.63
C GLU A 65 4.17 29.20 7.35
N VAL A 66 5.43 29.17 6.90
CA VAL A 66 6.49 28.35 7.49
C VAL A 66 7.57 29.25 8.07
N ASN A 67 7.87 29.06 9.36
CA ASN A 67 8.94 29.74 10.08
C ASN A 67 9.90 28.73 10.73
N VAL A 68 11.05 29.20 11.21
CA VAL A 68 11.97 28.37 11.99
C VAL A 68 11.59 28.50 13.46
N PHE A 69 11.18 27.38 14.07
CA PHE A 69 10.93 27.29 15.51
C PHE A 69 12.25 27.15 16.28
N ALA A 70 13.10 26.24 15.85
CA ALA A 70 14.41 26.01 16.46
C ALA A 70 15.45 25.64 15.39
N LYS A 71 16.71 25.91 15.69
CA LYS A 71 17.86 25.62 14.81
C LYS A 71 19.07 25.22 15.63
N ASN A 72 20.15 24.83 14.94
CA ASN A 72 21.40 24.34 15.53
C ASN A 72 21.19 23.04 16.33
N LEU A 73 20.17 22.27 15.95
CA LEU A 73 19.99 20.92 16.46
C LEU A 73 20.90 19.99 15.66
N ILE A 74 21.44 18.95 16.28
CA ILE A 74 22.24 17.96 15.54
C ILE A 74 21.33 16.75 15.37
N ASN A 75 21.01 16.39 14.13
CA ASN A 75 20.18 15.22 13.81
C ASN A 75 18.86 15.13 14.63
N PRO A 76 18.00 16.18 14.64
CA PRO A 76 16.70 16.08 15.31
C PRO A 76 15.86 14.97 14.66
N ARG A 77 15.24 14.14 15.50
CA ARG A 77 14.44 12.96 15.11
C ARG A 77 12.99 13.17 15.53
N MET A 78 12.53 12.50 16.59
CA MET A 78 11.12 12.49 16.99
C MET A 78 10.80 13.73 17.83
N ILE A 79 9.62 14.30 17.63
CA ILE A 79 9.11 15.45 18.39
C ILE A 79 7.97 14.99 19.28
N ALA A 80 7.94 15.45 20.53
CA ALA A 80 6.77 15.38 21.39
C ALA A 80 6.50 16.76 22.02
N VAL A 81 5.24 17.07 22.29
CA VAL A 81 4.83 18.34 22.90
C VAL A 81 4.04 18.03 24.16
N ALA A 82 4.43 18.65 25.28
CA ALA A 82 3.71 18.52 26.53
C ALA A 82 2.51 19.49 26.60
N ASP A 83 1.56 19.23 27.51
CA ASP A 83 0.34 20.04 27.70
C ASP A 83 0.64 21.52 28.05
N ASN A 84 1.79 21.78 28.66
CA ASN A 84 2.24 23.14 28.94
C ASN A 84 2.77 23.88 27.70
N GLY A 85 2.98 23.19 26.58
CA GLY A 85 3.46 23.72 25.30
C GLY A 85 4.97 23.56 25.08
N VAL A 86 5.70 22.99 26.05
CA VAL A 86 7.13 22.72 25.90
C VAL A 86 7.33 21.60 24.87
N VAL A 87 8.29 21.82 23.96
CA VAL A 87 8.60 20.90 22.86
C VAL A 87 9.85 20.10 23.19
N TYR A 88 9.82 18.80 22.93
CA TYR A 88 10.94 17.89 23.16
C TYR A 88 11.34 17.23 21.85
N VAL A 89 12.64 17.16 21.60
CA VAL A 89 13.17 16.58 20.36
C VAL A 89 14.28 15.60 20.69
N THR A 90 14.19 14.38 20.19
CA THR A 90 15.27 13.39 20.32
C THR A 90 16.35 13.66 19.27
N ARG A 91 17.62 13.47 19.63
CA ARG A 91 18.77 13.64 18.74
C ARG A 91 19.61 12.37 18.74
N ARG A 92 19.30 11.45 17.82
CA ARG A 92 19.84 10.08 17.85
C ARG A 92 21.36 10.02 17.73
N GLU A 93 21.95 10.81 16.83
CA GLU A 93 23.41 10.87 16.68
C GLU A 93 24.11 11.43 17.93
N VAL A 94 23.45 12.33 18.67
CA VAL A 94 23.97 12.88 19.94
C VAL A 94 23.68 11.94 21.12
N GLY A 95 22.60 11.17 21.04
CA GLY A 95 22.12 10.30 22.10
C GLY A 95 21.40 11.06 23.21
N ASP A 96 20.62 12.09 22.90
CA ASP A 96 19.93 12.89 23.92
C ASP A 96 18.54 13.39 23.52
N VAL A 97 17.86 14.02 24.48
CA VAL A 97 16.60 14.74 24.30
C VAL A 97 16.85 16.20 24.64
N ILE A 98 16.49 17.08 23.71
CA ILE A 98 16.53 18.52 23.91
C ILE A 98 15.12 19.05 24.17
N ARG A 99 15.00 19.86 25.22
CA ARG A 99 13.82 20.65 25.57
C ARG A 99 13.92 22.01 24.90
N LEU A 100 12.85 22.44 24.24
CA LEU A 100 12.72 23.68 23.52
C LEU A 100 11.53 24.47 24.09
N VAL A 101 11.77 25.71 24.49
CA VAL A 101 10.72 26.58 25.09
C VAL A 101 10.61 27.86 24.29
N ASP A 102 9.40 28.11 23.79
CA ASP A 102 8.95 29.41 23.30
C ASP A 102 8.36 30.19 24.49
N ALA A 103 9.17 31.06 25.07
CA ALA A 103 8.86 31.75 26.32
C ALA A 103 7.96 32.98 26.09
N ASN A 104 7.98 33.56 24.90
CA ASN A 104 7.21 34.75 24.54
C ASN A 104 5.97 34.44 23.68
N ASN A 105 5.77 33.17 23.29
CA ASN A 105 4.73 32.66 22.42
C ASN A 105 4.73 33.29 21.01
N ASP A 106 5.91 33.60 20.46
CA ASP A 106 6.05 34.18 19.13
C ASP A 106 6.23 33.12 18.01
N GLY A 107 6.28 31.84 18.38
CA GLY A 107 6.50 30.72 17.48
C GLY A 107 7.98 30.37 17.26
N VAL A 108 8.88 30.85 18.11
CA VAL A 108 10.32 30.54 18.13
C VAL A 108 10.73 30.08 19.53
N ALA A 109 11.63 29.10 19.63
CA ALA A 109 12.17 28.66 20.91
C ALA A 109 13.38 29.50 21.32
N GLU A 110 13.30 30.20 22.46
CA GLU A 110 14.42 30.94 23.05
C GLU A 110 15.33 30.04 23.90
N GLN A 111 14.78 29.02 24.54
CA GLN A 111 15.53 28.14 25.44
C GLN A 111 15.73 26.77 24.82
N GLN A 112 16.95 26.24 24.96
CA GLN A 112 17.33 24.91 24.51
C GLN A 112 18.20 24.23 25.58
N ASP A 113 17.69 23.17 26.21
CA ASP A 113 18.39 22.46 27.28
C ASP A 113 18.35 20.95 27.04
N VAL A 114 19.44 20.24 27.35
CA VAL A 114 19.43 18.77 27.36
C VAL A 114 18.74 18.29 28.64
N VAL A 115 17.71 17.45 28.50
CA VAL A 115 16.91 16.94 29.63
C VAL A 115 17.06 15.44 29.85
N ALA A 116 17.60 14.70 28.88
CA ALA A 116 17.88 13.27 29.00
C ALA A 116 19.03 12.88 28.07
N ASN A 117 19.82 11.87 28.42
CA ASN A 117 20.85 11.32 27.53
C ASN A 117 20.95 9.80 27.68
N ARG A 118 20.90 9.09 26.54
CA ARG A 118 21.26 7.68 26.38
C ARG A 118 21.75 7.43 24.94
N PRO A 119 22.79 6.62 24.73
CA PRO A 119 23.19 6.19 23.39
C PRO A 119 22.02 5.62 22.60
N GLY A 120 21.88 6.01 21.33
CA GLY A 120 20.81 5.52 20.46
C GLY A 120 19.41 6.07 20.75
N MET A 121 19.29 7.15 21.54
CA MET A 121 18.01 7.81 21.84
C MET A 121 17.22 8.13 20.56
N HIS A 122 16.01 7.59 20.42
CA HIS A 122 15.17 7.82 19.24
C HIS A 122 13.72 8.15 19.58
N GLY A 123 13.00 7.25 20.24
CA GLY A 123 11.57 7.40 20.51
C GLY A 123 11.31 8.29 21.72
N ILE A 124 10.25 9.09 21.66
CA ILE A 124 9.71 9.86 22.79
C ILE A 124 8.19 9.87 22.73
N ALA A 125 7.54 9.65 23.87
CA ALA A 125 6.10 9.84 24.05
C ALA A 125 5.84 10.53 25.39
N ILE A 126 4.79 11.35 25.46
CA ILE A 126 4.39 12.06 26.68
C ILE A 126 2.94 11.70 26.99
N ALA A 127 2.65 11.39 28.25
CA ALA A 127 1.30 11.14 28.74
C ALA A 127 1.14 11.80 30.11
N GLY A 128 0.52 12.99 30.14
CA GLY A 128 0.38 13.80 31.34
C GLY A 128 1.75 14.16 31.94
N ASP A 129 2.01 13.74 33.16
CA ASP A 129 3.25 13.98 33.90
C ASP A 129 4.33 12.90 33.68
N LYS A 130 4.14 12.01 32.70
CA LYS A 130 5.10 10.93 32.37
C LYS A 130 5.67 11.10 30.97
N VAL A 131 6.96 10.82 30.84
CA VAL A 131 7.67 10.72 29.57
C VAL A 131 8.22 9.32 29.41
N PHE A 132 8.08 8.78 28.20
CA PHE A 132 8.66 7.52 27.78
C PHE A 132 9.70 7.76 26.71
N LEU A 133 10.85 7.10 26.82
CA LEU A 133 11.99 7.26 25.92
C LEU A 133 12.47 5.89 25.44
N ALA A 134 12.77 5.74 24.16
CA ALA A 134 13.31 4.49 23.61
C ALA A 134 14.71 4.68 23.02
N THR A 135 15.59 3.74 23.34
CA THR A 135 16.83 3.48 22.60
C THR A 135 16.58 2.32 21.63
N VAL A 136 17.63 1.64 21.15
CA VAL A 136 17.49 0.44 20.31
C VAL A 136 16.87 -0.72 21.10
N ASN A 137 17.38 -0.96 22.32
CA ASN A 137 17.06 -2.15 23.12
C ASN A 137 16.28 -1.84 24.41
N ASP A 138 16.25 -0.58 24.85
CA ASP A 138 15.64 -0.21 26.13
C ASP A 138 14.44 0.74 25.95
N VAL A 139 13.53 0.68 26.93
CA VAL A 139 12.53 1.73 27.18
C VAL A 139 12.73 2.27 28.59
N TYR A 140 12.71 3.60 28.70
CA TYR A 140 12.80 4.33 29.97
C TYR A 140 11.50 5.09 30.22
N SER A 141 11.15 5.25 31.50
CA SER A 141 10.12 6.16 31.98
C SER A 141 10.74 7.22 32.90
N THR A 142 10.20 8.43 32.89
CA THR A 142 10.57 9.49 33.83
C THR A 142 9.37 10.42 34.08
N GLY A 143 9.42 11.14 35.20
CA GLY A 143 8.48 12.21 35.50
C GLY A 143 8.79 13.48 34.71
N LEU A 144 7.74 14.23 34.38
CA LEU A 144 7.80 15.54 33.76
C LEU A 144 7.46 16.61 34.80
N ASP A 145 8.48 17.37 35.20
CA ASP A 145 8.32 18.45 36.18
C ASP A 145 7.59 19.65 35.57
N ALA A 146 7.01 20.50 36.42
CA ALA A 146 6.25 21.68 35.98
C ALA A 146 7.09 22.68 35.16
N ASP A 147 8.42 22.73 35.37
CA ASP A 147 9.34 23.54 34.58
C ASP A 147 9.71 22.89 33.23
N GLY A 148 9.20 21.69 32.95
CA GLY A 148 9.46 20.92 31.75
C GLY A 148 10.75 20.09 31.80
N LYS A 149 11.42 19.96 32.94
CA LYS A 149 12.55 19.05 33.08
C LYS A 149 12.10 17.63 33.37
N PHE A 150 13.01 16.69 33.14
CA PHE A 150 12.76 15.29 33.44
C PHE A 150 13.39 14.91 34.78
N GLY A 151 12.70 14.06 35.53
CA GLY A 151 13.27 13.36 36.66
C GLY A 151 14.30 12.29 36.26
N PRO A 152 14.79 11.50 37.22
CA PRO A 152 15.68 10.37 36.94
C PRO A 152 15.04 9.36 35.96
N LEU A 153 15.81 8.92 34.96
CA LEU A 153 15.36 7.88 34.03
C LEU A 153 15.30 6.52 34.72
N ILE A 154 14.12 5.91 34.72
CA ILE A 154 13.87 4.55 35.21
C ILE A 154 13.76 3.64 33.99
N ARG A 155 14.63 2.63 33.88
CA ARG A 155 14.54 1.64 32.80
C ARG A 155 13.42 0.67 33.11
N ILE A 156 12.46 0.54 32.21
CA ILE A 156 11.26 -0.32 32.35
C ILE A 156 11.28 -1.52 31.41
N VAL A 157 12.07 -1.46 30.33
CA VAL A 157 12.36 -2.57 29.41
C VAL A 157 13.84 -2.50 29.05
N ASP A 158 14.52 -3.64 28.99
CA ASP A 158 15.97 -3.72 28.69
C ASP A 158 16.38 -4.85 27.74
N ASP A 159 15.39 -5.45 27.07
CA ASP A 159 15.53 -6.64 26.24
C ASP A 159 14.73 -6.55 24.93
N LEU A 160 14.47 -5.33 24.40
CA LEU A 160 13.87 -5.22 23.06
C LEU A 160 14.78 -5.90 22.02
N PRO A 161 14.20 -6.47 20.94
CA PRO A 161 14.95 -7.17 19.91
C PRO A 161 16.09 -6.34 19.31
N ASP A 162 17.09 -7.04 18.79
CA ASP A 162 18.22 -6.43 18.09
C ASP A 162 17.73 -5.49 16.98
N GLY A 163 18.48 -4.40 16.78
CA GLY A 163 18.12 -3.39 15.80
C GLY A 163 18.36 -3.83 14.36
N GLY A 164 19.32 -4.71 14.11
CA GLY A 164 19.78 -5.08 12.77
C GLY A 164 19.85 -3.87 11.82
N GLN A 165 19.17 -3.99 10.68
CA GLN A 165 19.02 -2.92 9.70
C GLN A 165 18.13 -1.76 10.18
N HIS A 166 17.13 -2.01 11.03
CA HIS A 166 16.13 -1.03 11.47
C HIS A 166 16.14 -0.81 13.00
N PRO A 167 17.17 -0.11 13.55
CA PRO A 167 17.34 0.04 15.00
C PRO A 167 16.45 1.12 15.65
N ASN A 168 15.65 1.83 14.86
CA ASN A 168 14.82 2.90 15.39
C ASN A 168 13.57 2.35 16.08
N ARG A 169 13.15 3.02 17.15
CA ARG A 169 11.94 2.71 17.92
C ARG A 169 11.11 3.97 18.08
N THR A 170 9.81 3.91 17.80
CA THR A 170 8.85 4.98 18.10
C THR A 170 7.88 4.51 19.17
N LEU A 171 7.36 5.48 19.92
CA LEU A 171 6.54 5.26 21.10
C LEU A 171 5.28 6.09 20.99
N ALA A 172 4.16 5.56 21.47
CA ALA A 172 2.97 6.34 21.77
C ALA A 172 2.19 5.69 22.92
N VAL A 173 1.47 6.50 23.69
CA VAL A 173 0.55 6.00 24.72
C VAL A 173 -0.85 6.06 24.14
N GLY A 174 -1.51 4.90 24.05
CA GLY A 174 -2.85 4.81 23.48
C GLY A 174 -3.94 5.31 24.42
N PRO A 175 -5.17 5.48 23.91
CA PRO A 175 -6.33 5.88 24.71
C PRO A 175 -6.72 4.84 25.77
N ASP A 176 -6.23 3.60 25.63
CA ASP A 176 -6.37 2.52 26.61
C ASP A 176 -5.34 2.61 27.77
N GLY A 177 -4.49 3.64 27.77
CA GLY A 177 -3.45 3.86 28.76
C GLY A 177 -2.29 2.86 28.65
N LYS A 178 -2.12 2.19 27.50
CA LYS A 178 -0.98 1.29 27.23
C LYS A 178 0.10 2.00 26.43
N LEU A 179 1.34 1.56 26.62
CA LEU A 179 2.48 1.99 25.84
C LEU A 179 2.63 1.09 24.60
N TYR A 180 2.78 1.70 23.45
CA TYR A 180 3.01 1.05 22.17
C TYR A 180 4.40 1.36 21.66
N VAL A 181 5.11 0.34 21.16
CA VAL A 181 6.51 0.45 20.74
C VAL A 181 6.70 -0.22 19.39
N SER A 182 7.16 0.52 18.37
CA SER A 182 7.52 -0.08 17.09
C SER A 182 8.87 -0.80 17.18
N VAL A 183 8.96 -1.97 16.54
CA VAL A 183 10.19 -2.74 16.39
C VAL A 183 10.30 -3.13 14.91
N GLY A 184 11.25 -2.53 14.20
CA GLY A 184 11.52 -2.86 12.80
C GLY A 184 12.20 -4.22 12.62
N SER A 185 12.27 -4.68 11.37
CA SER A 185 12.94 -5.91 10.98
C SER A 185 14.46 -5.81 11.14
N THR A 186 15.13 -6.94 11.34
CA THR A 186 16.58 -7.02 11.48
C THR A 186 17.32 -6.95 10.14
N CYS A 187 16.61 -7.07 9.02
CA CYS A 187 17.15 -7.18 7.67
C CYS A 187 16.25 -6.49 6.63
N ASN A 188 16.68 -6.52 5.36
CA ASN A 188 15.87 -6.01 4.25
C ASN A 188 14.59 -6.84 4.01
N ALA A 189 14.76 -8.15 3.85
CA ALA A 189 13.71 -9.16 3.71
C ALA A 189 14.33 -10.52 4.09
N CYS A 190 13.89 -11.10 5.19
CA CYS A 190 14.36 -12.39 5.71
C CYS A 190 13.44 -12.88 6.82
N ASP A 191 13.58 -14.16 7.16
CA ASP A 191 12.98 -14.73 8.35
C ASP A 191 13.57 -14.11 9.63
N GLU A 192 12.69 -13.60 10.51
CA GLU A 192 13.13 -13.09 11.81
C GLU A 192 13.43 -14.22 12.78
N THR A 193 14.51 -14.05 13.53
CA THR A 193 14.87 -14.98 14.61
C THR A 193 14.19 -14.64 15.93
N ASN A 194 13.69 -13.41 16.09
CA ASN A 194 12.92 -12.97 17.24
C ASN A 194 11.48 -12.63 16.80
N PRO A 195 10.43 -13.23 17.40
CA PRO A 195 9.05 -12.97 17.01
C PRO A 195 8.58 -11.54 17.27
N GLU A 196 9.28 -10.77 18.11
CA GLU A 196 8.98 -9.35 18.36
C GLU A 196 9.62 -8.41 17.31
N SER A 197 10.45 -8.92 16.40
CA SER A 197 10.94 -8.14 15.25
C SER A 197 9.85 -7.94 14.20
N ALA A 198 9.88 -6.81 13.48
CA ALA A 198 8.87 -6.46 12.49
C ALA A 198 7.44 -6.42 13.07
N THR A 199 7.28 -5.79 14.24
CA THR A 199 6.02 -5.72 14.99
C THR A 199 5.75 -4.34 15.59
N LEU A 200 4.49 -4.14 15.99
CA LEU A 200 4.09 -3.17 16.99
C LEU A 200 3.84 -3.92 18.31
N LEU A 201 4.57 -3.57 19.36
CA LEU A 201 4.39 -4.11 20.71
C LEU A 201 3.42 -3.25 21.52
N GLN A 202 2.69 -3.86 22.45
CA GLN A 202 1.86 -3.19 23.46
C GLN A 202 2.24 -3.69 24.85
N MET A 203 2.36 -2.78 25.83
CA MET A 203 2.68 -3.10 27.24
C MET A 203 1.99 -2.13 28.21
N ASN A 204 1.97 -2.49 29.50
CA ASN A 204 1.63 -1.53 30.56
C ASN A 204 2.68 -0.42 30.61
N ILE A 205 2.31 0.77 31.10
CA ILE A 205 3.24 1.91 31.22
C ILE A 205 4.43 1.67 32.15
N ASP A 206 4.41 0.62 32.97
CA ASP A 206 5.54 0.19 33.79
C ASP A 206 6.44 -0.86 33.09
N GLY A 207 6.19 -1.15 31.81
CA GLY A 207 6.90 -2.14 30.99
C GLY A 207 6.37 -3.57 31.12
N THR A 208 5.48 -3.85 32.08
CA THR A 208 4.97 -5.21 32.29
C THR A 208 3.90 -5.61 31.27
N GLY A 209 3.66 -6.91 31.11
CA GLY A 209 2.58 -7.41 30.25
C GLY A 209 2.78 -7.15 28.75
N ARG A 210 4.04 -6.98 28.33
CA ARG A 210 4.44 -6.82 26.92
C ARG A 210 3.92 -7.98 26.08
N LYS A 211 3.35 -7.65 24.92
CA LYS A 211 2.89 -8.59 23.90
C LYS A 211 2.96 -7.96 22.51
N ILE A 212 2.95 -8.79 21.48
CA ILE A 212 2.80 -8.35 20.10
C ILE A 212 1.35 -7.88 19.90
N PHE A 213 1.19 -6.64 19.46
CA PHE A 213 -0.10 -6.08 19.08
C PHE A 213 -0.40 -6.34 17.60
N ALA A 214 0.55 -6.09 16.71
CA ALA A 214 0.46 -6.38 15.27
C ALA A 214 1.83 -6.84 14.75
N SER A 215 1.85 -7.75 13.77
CA SER A 215 3.09 -8.34 13.23
C SER A 215 3.19 -8.25 11.71
N GLY A 216 4.33 -8.63 11.15
CA GLY A 216 4.52 -8.58 9.70
C GLY A 216 4.58 -7.14 9.19
N LEU A 217 5.19 -6.25 9.96
CA LEU A 217 5.38 -4.83 9.66
C LEU A 217 6.87 -4.58 9.50
N ARG A 218 7.38 -4.39 8.28
CA ARG A 218 8.83 -4.30 8.03
C ARG A 218 9.50 -3.27 8.93
N ASN A 219 8.96 -2.06 8.96
CA ASN A 219 9.53 -0.95 9.72
C ASN A 219 8.52 0.20 9.88
N THR A 220 7.46 -0.02 10.67
CA THR A 220 6.40 0.98 10.90
C THR A 220 6.86 2.01 11.93
N ILE A 221 7.61 3.01 11.46
CA ILE A 221 8.10 4.10 12.29
C ILE A 221 6.98 5.10 12.60
N GLY A 222 6.15 5.42 11.61
CA GLY A 222 5.09 6.43 11.75
C GLY A 222 3.77 5.78 12.08
N PHE A 223 3.33 5.87 13.33
CA PHE A 223 2.00 5.46 13.73
C PHE A 223 1.42 6.44 14.73
N ASP A 224 0.10 6.54 14.79
CA ASP A 224 -0.64 7.36 15.75
C ASP A 224 -2.09 6.84 15.88
N PHE A 225 -2.82 7.37 16.85
CA PHE A 225 -4.20 7.01 17.16
C PHE A 225 -5.18 7.99 16.51
N GLU A 226 -6.13 7.48 15.74
CA GLU A 226 -7.21 8.28 15.18
C GLU A 226 -8.05 8.85 16.34
N PRO A 227 -8.30 10.18 16.37
CA PRO A 227 -8.77 10.86 17.58
C PRO A 227 -10.24 10.59 17.93
N GLY A 228 -11.05 10.11 16.99
CA GLY A 228 -12.47 9.80 17.21
C GLY A 228 -12.71 8.37 17.69
N THR A 229 -12.03 7.39 17.11
CA THR A 229 -12.21 5.95 17.36
C THR A 229 -11.15 5.39 18.31
N GLY A 230 -9.98 6.01 18.37
CA GLY A 230 -8.81 5.48 19.09
C GLY A 230 -8.15 4.30 18.37
N GLU A 231 -8.48 4.05 17.10
CA GLU A 231 -7.84 3.03 16.27
C GLU A 231 -6.43 3.47 15.82
N ILE A 232 -5.56 2.51 15.55
CA ILE A 232 -4.15 2.78 15.25
C ILE A 232 -3.95 2.71 13.74
N PHE A 233 -3.39 3.76 13.17
CA PHE A 233 -2.93 3.77 11.79
C PHE A 233 -1.41 3.91 11.75
N GLY A 234 -0.76 3.26 10.80
CA GLY A 234 0.70 3.30 10.67
C GLY A 234 1.17 3.23 9.21
N MET A 235 2.27 3.92 8.92
CA MET A 235 2.95 3.91 7.64
C MET A 235 4.19 3.00 7.71
N ASP A 236 4.16 1.89 6.99
CA ASP A 236 5.23 0.89 6.94
C ASP A 236 6.18 1.13 5.76
N HIS A 237 7.47 0.80 5.94
CA HIS A 237 8.45 0.93 4.87
C HIS A 237 8.46 -0.30 3.97
N GLY A 238 8.37 -0.11 2.66
CA GLY A 238 8.52 -1.20 1.69
C GLY A 238 9.91 -1.87 1.68
N ILE A 239 10.01 -3.07 1.11
CA ILE A 239 11.25 -3.84 0.93
C ILE A 239 12.17 -3.14 -0.09
N ASP A 240 13.48 -3.07 0.19
CA ASP A 240 14.45 -2.56 -0.77
C ASP A 240 14.75 -3.61 -1.87
N TRP A 241 15.20 -3.15 -3.03
CA TRP A 241 15.71 -4.00 -4.12
C TRP A 241 14.68 -4.85 -4.88
N LEU A 242 13.40 -4.44 -4.89
CA LEU A 242 12.37 -5.02 -5.76
C LEU A 242 12.03 -4.15 -6.99
N GLY A 243 12.55 -2.92 -7.06
CA GLY A 243 12.42 -2.03 -8.21
C GLY A 243 12.17 -0.58 -7.79
N ASP A 244 12.31 0.37 -8.73
CA ASP A 244 12.09 1.80 -8.45
C ASP A 244 10.61 2.14 -8.15
N ASN A 245 9.68 1.38 -8.73
CA ASN A 245 8.22 1.61 -8.61
C ASN A 245 7.50 0.44 -7.92
N GLU A 246 8.25 -0.49 -7.35
CA GLU A 246 7.71 -1.56 -6.51
C GLU A 246 7.98 -1.23 -5.04
N GLN A 247 7.22 -1.87 -4.13
CA GLN A 247 7.30 -1.66 -2.68
C GLN A 247 6.86 -0.26 -2.27
N TYR A 248 5.56 -0.02 -2.47
CA TYR A 248 4.87 1.15 -1.97
C TYR A 248 5.15 1.34 -0.47
N GLU A 249 5.13 2.59 -0.03
CA GLU A 249 5.00 2.85 1.39
C GLU A 249 3.54 2.59 1.76
N GLU A 250 3.30 1.79 2.80
CA GLU A 250 1.99 1.21 3.06
C GLU A 250 1.31 1.86 4.25
N LEU A 251 0.10 2.41 4.06
CA LEU A 251 -0.77 2.82 5.17
C LEU A 251 -1.57 1.62 5.65
N ASN A 252 -1.39 1.24 6.90
CA ASN A 252 -2.05 0.10 7.53
C ASN A 252 -2.97 0.56 8.67
N HIS A 253 -4.18 0.00 8.74
CA HIS A 253 -4.97 0.01 9.98
C HIS A 253 -4.48 -1.14 10.85
N LEU A 254 -3.80 -0.83 11.94
CA LEU A 254 -3.15 -1.79 12.82
C LEU A 254 -4.15 -2.34 13.83
N VAL A 255 -4.52 -3.61 13.65
CA VAL A 255 -5.52 -4.30 14.45
C VAL A 255 -4.84 -5.37 15.29
N LYS A 256 -5.25 -5.44 16.55
CA LYS A 256 -4.71 -6.40 17.52
C LYS A 256 -4.76 -7.84 16.98
N GLY A 257 -3.62 -8.51 16.99
CA GLY A 257 -3.44 -9.91 16.60
C GLY A 257 -3.40 -10.15 15.09
N LYS A 258 -3.38 -9.10 14.26
CA LYS A 258 -3.27 -9.22 12.80
C LYS A 258 -1.82 -9.16 12.33
N GLN A 259 -1.57 -9.74 11.15
CA GLN A 259 -0.29 -9.72 10.45
C GLN A 259 -0.41 -8.98 9.11
N TYR A 260 0.65 -8.33 8.65
CA TYR A 260 0.65 -7.43 7.47
C TYR A 260 1.64 -7.87 6.38
N GLY A 261 1.72 -9.18 6.13
CA GLY A 261 2.36 -9.73 4.93
C GLY A 261 3.88 -9.94 5.00
N TRP A 262 4.63 -9.02 5.63
CA TRP A 262 6.09 -9.08 5.66
C TRP A 262 6.62 -10.44 6.21
N PRO A 263 7.73 -10.98 5.66
CA PRO A 263 8.49 -10.50 4.50
C PRO A 263 8.01 -11.08 3.15
N TYR A 264 7.02 -11.96 3.15
CA TYR A 264 6.69 -12.79 1.98
C TYR A 264 5.63 -12.19 1.07
N ILE A 265 4.75 -11.35 1.62
CA ILE A 265 3.66 -10.68 0.90
C ILE A 265 3.85 -9.18 1.03
N TYR A 266 3.66 -8.47 -0.09
CA TYR A 266 3.81 -7.03 -0.16
C TYR A 266 2.78 -6.40 -1.08
N GLY A 267 2.57 -5.09 -0.96
CA GLY A 267 1.63 -4.39 -1.82
C GLY A 267 0.21 -4.93 -1.64
N ASP A 268 -0.50 -5.07 -2.76
CA ASP A 268 -1.85 -5.64 -2.86
C ASP A 268 -1.82 -7.16 -3.01
N GLY A 269 -1.06 -7.85 -2.15
CA GLY A 269 -1.00 -9.32 -2.12
C GLY A 269 0.04 -9.94 -3.05
N LYS A 270 1.01 -9.17 -3.55
CA LYS A 270 2.10 -9.67 -4.39
C LYS A 270 3.05 -10.55 -3.58
N PHE A 271 3.59 -11.58 -4.24
CA PHE A 271 4.54 -12.51 -3.62
C PHE A 271 5.97 -12.03 -3.78
N ASN A 272 6.71 -11.99 -2.67
CA ASN A 272 8.13 -11.71 -2.68
C ASN A 272 8.88 -12.88 -3.34
N PRO A 273 9.60 -12.65 -4.46
CA PRO A 273 10.30 -13.72 -5.16
C PRO A 273 11.57 -14.21 -4.45
N GLN A 274 12.00 -13.55 -3.36
CA GLN A 274 13.26 -13.84 -2.69
C GLN A 274 13.17 -14.99 -1.67
N ASP A 275 12.01 -15.21 -1.04
CA ASP A 275 11.90 -16.09 0.13
C ASP A 275 10.57 -16.85 0.18
N GLU A 276 10.54 -17.97 0.92
CA GLU A 276 9.33 -18.77 1.16
C GLU A 276 8.90 -18.70 2.64
N PRO A 277 7.60 -18.76 2.95
CA PRO A 277 7.14 -18.82 4.33
C PRO A 277 7.69 -20.03 5.10
N PRO A 278 7.81 -19.94 6.43
CA PRO A 278 8.42 -21.00 7.22
C PRO A 278 7.51 -22.23 7.32
N GLY A 279 8.12 -23.41 7.39
CA GLY A 279 7.41 -24.69 7.48
C GLY A 279 6.78 -25.11 6.17
N ASP A 280 5.58 -25.70 6.25
CA ASP A 280 4.81 -26.19 5.08
C ASP A 280 3.72 -25.19 4.65
N ILE A 281 3.85 -23.91 5.02
CA ILE A 281 2.90 -22.84 4.67
C ILE A 281 3.24 -22.30 3.28
N THR A 282 2.25 -22.23 2.40
CA THR A 282 2.39 -21.64 1.06
C THR A 282 2.29 -20.10 1.10
N LEU A 283 2.80 -19.43 0.06
CA LEU A 283 2.63 -17.98 -0.11
C LEU A 283 1.15 -17.56 -0.12
N GLN A 284 0.29 -18.37 -0.76
CA GLN A 284 -1.16 -18.15 -0.79
C GLN A 284 -1.78 -18.22 0.61
N GLU A 285 -1.39 -19.20 1.42
CA GLU A 285 -1.87 -19.32 2.80
C GLU A 285 -1.35 -18.19 3.69
N TRP A 286 -0.12 -17.72 3.46
CA TRP A 286 0.42 -16.56 4.17
C TRP A 286 -0.33 -15.27 3.78
N ALA A 287 -0.61 -15.08 2.50
CA ALA A 287 -1.43 -13.97 2.00
C ALA A 287 -2.83 -13.98 2.63
N ALA A 288 -3.50 -15.14 2.64
CA ALA A 288 -4.85 -15.28 3.22
C ALA A 288 -4.92 -15.00 4.74
N ARG A 289 -3.79 -15.08 5.45
CA ARG A 289 -3.67 -14.73 6.88
C ARG A 289 -3.32 -13.26 7.09
N SER A 290 -2.83 -12.59 6.05
CA SER A 290 -2.38 -11.20 6.10
C SER A 290 -3.51 -10.22 5.87
N VAL A 291 -3.34 -9.02 6.41
CA VAL A 291 -4.24 -7.89 6.18
C VAL A 291 -3.59 -6.98 5.15
N ASP A 292 -4.35 -6.64 4.12
CA ASP A 292 -3.88 -5.74 3.08
C ASP A 292 -3.79 -4.29 3.59
N PRO A 293 -2.83 -3.50 3.07
CA PRO A 293 -2.78 -2.07 3.33
C PRO A 293 -4.04 -1.34 2.88
N LEU A 294 -4.38 -0.29 3.62
CA LEU A 294 -5.42 0.69 3.29
C LEU A 294 -4.93 1.79 2.35
N GLY A 295 -3.64 1.87 2.06
CA GLY A 295 -3.11 2.91 1.20
C GLY A 295 -1.71 2.62 0.73
N PHE A 296 -1.42 3.13 -0.46
CA PHE A 296 -0.18 2.95 -1.17
C PHE A 296 0.36 4.33 -1.52
N TYR A 297 1.53 4.67 -0.97
CA TYR A 297 2.25 5.90 -1.29
C TYR A 297 3.54 5.60 -2.05
N THR A 298 4.10 6.64 -2.66
CA THR A 298 5.26 6.53 -3.56
C THR A 298 6.37 5.66 -2.96
N PRO A 299 6.79 4.57 -3.61
CA PRO A 299 7.86 3.71 -3.15
C PRO A 299 9.11 4.47 -2.72
N HIS A 300 9.76 3.98 -1.68
CA HIS A 300 11.01 4.51 -1.13
C HIS A 300 10.92 5.93 -0.54
N ALA A 301 9.72 6.53 -0.42
CA ALA A 301 9.55 7.86 0.17
C ALA A 301 9.92 7.94 1.67
N ALA A 302 10.03 6.80 2.35
CA ALA A 302 10.53 6.59 3.71
C ALA A 302 9.73 7.35 4.78
N PRO A 303 8.52 6.88 5.17
CA PRO A 303 7.67 7.52 6.15
C PRO A 303 8.31 7.53 7.56
N MET A 304 8.29 8.67 8.25
CA MET A 304 8.91 8.85 9.55
C MET A 304 7.88 9.04 10.64
N GLN A 305 7.82 10.17 11.34
CA GLN A 305 6.80 10.36 12.37
C GLN A 305 5.46 10.73 11.72
N MET A 306 4.38 10.15 12.24
CA MET A 306 3.00 10.47 11.89
C MET A 306 2.32 11.15 13.07
N THR A 307 1.36 12.06 12.81
CA THR A 307 0.52 12.62 13.86
C THR A 307 -0.87 12.99 13.33
N PHE A 308 -1.93 12.68 14.09
CA PHE A 308 -3.28 13.19 13.84
C PHE A 308 -3.43 14.63 14.32
N TYR A 309 -4.17 15.43 13.56
CA TYR A 309 -4.38 16.83 13.84
C TYR A 309 -5.70 17.08 14.55
N THR A 310 -5.63 17.43 15.83
CA THR A 310 -6.79 17.75 16.68
C THR A 310 -6.88 19.25 17.05
N GLY A 311 -6.09 20.08 16.37
CA GLY A 311 -5.97 21.50 16.65
C GLY A 311 -7.08 22.29 15.97
N THR A 312 -7.23 23.56 16.36
CA THR A 312 -8.25 24.46 15.79
C THR A 312 -7.65 25.65 15.05
N GLN A 313 -6.33 25.71 14.94
CA GLN A 313 -5.64 26.78 14.22
C GLN A 313 -5.75 26.61 12.71
N PHE A 314 -5.64 25.37 12.22
CA PHE A 314 -5.83 25.08 10.81
C PHE A 314 -7.31 25.14 10.45
N PRO A 315 -7.67 25.31 9.16
CA PRO A 315 -9.05 25.23 8.71
C PRO A 315 -9.74 23.94 9.18
N ALA A 316 -11.04 24.00 9.44
CA ALA A 316 -11.80 22.93 10.09
C ALA A 316 -11.70 21.58 9.36
N GLU A 317 -11.52 21.59 8.04
CA GLU A 317 -11.36 20.39 7.24
C GLU A 317 -10.08 19.59 7.55
N TYR A 318 -9.09 20.16 8.25
CA TYR A 318 -7.88 19.45 8.67
C TYR A 318 -8.04 18.72 10.01
N TYR A 319 -9.11 19.00 10.77
CA TYR A 319 -9.35 18.34 12.04
C TYR A 319 -9.66 16.85 11.81
N GLY A 320 -8.93 15.97 12.49
CA GLY A 320 -9.05 14.52 12.37
C GLY A 320 -8.20 13.91 11.26
N ASP A 321 -7.50 14.72 10.46
CA ASP A 321 -6.57 14.22 9.45
C ASP A 321 -5.21 13.88 10.04
N ALA A 322 -4.47 12.99 9.38
CA ALA A 322 -3.09 12.69 9.74
C ALA A 322 -2.08 13.45 8.88
N PHE A 323 -0.91 13.70 9.44
CA PHE A 323 0.27 14.18 8.72
C PHE A 323 1.42 13.19 8.89
N ILE A 324 2.17 12.93 7.82
CA ILE A 324 3.33 12.04 7.81
C ILE A 324 4.53 12.73 7.14
N ALA A 325 5.70 12.60 7.76
CA ALA A 325 6.95 13.11 7.20
C ALA A 325 7.60 12.03 6.30
N MET A 326 7.70 12.29 4.99
CA MET A 326 8.41 11.43 4.05
C MET A 326 9.88 11.88 3.96
N ARG A 327 10.78 11.09 4.53
CA ARG A 327 12.21 11.45 4.70
C ARG A 327 13.02 11.45 3.42
N GLY A 328 12.55 10.73 2.42
CA GLY A 328 13.12 10.69 1.09
C GLY A 328 14.05 9.52 0.83
N SER A 329 13.99 9.05 -0.42
CA SER A 329 14.59 7.81 -0.91
C SER A 329 16.11 7.87 -1.02
N TRP A 330 16.75 6.72 -0.83
CA TRP A 330 18.14 6.48 -1.24
C TRP A 330 18.26 5.42 -2.35
N ASN A 331 17.22 4.60 -2.53
CA ASN A 331 17.21 3.41 -3.38
C ASN A 331 16.18 3.48 -4.53
N ARG A 332 16.02 4.67 -5.12
CA ARG A 332 15.05 4.92 -6.20
C ARG A 332 15.54 5.93 -7.23
N LYS A 333 15.27 5.69 -8.51
CA LYS A 333 15.47 6.66 -9.60
C LYS A 333 14.18 6.90 -10.41
N PRO A 334 13.64 8.15 -10.44
CA PRO A 334 14.08 9.34 -9.71
C PRO A 334 13.82 9.24 -8.19
N PRO A 335 14.52 10.01 -7.35
CA PRO A 335 14.33 9.95 -5.91
C PRO A 335 12.94 10.50 -5.52
N ALA A 336 12.29 9.95 -4.50
CA ALA A 336 10.95 10.35 -4.04
C ALA A 336 10.94 10.73 -2.54
N GLY A 337 9.82 11.27 -2.05
CA GLY A 337 9.65 11.76 -0.67
C GLY A 337 10.19 13.18 -0.49
N TYR A 338 10.88 13.44 0.63
CA TYR A 338 11.37 14.79 0.99
C TYR A 338 10.21 15.81 1.15
N GLU A 339 9.12 15.40 1.78
CA GLU A 339 7.89 16.19 1.87
C GLU A 339 7.00 15.77 3.03
N VAL A 340 6.24 16.70 3.61
CA VAL A 340 5.14 16.37 4.52
C VAL A 340 3.90 16.11 3.69
N VAL A 341 3.20 15.03 4.01
CA VAL A 341 1.97 14.59 3.36
C VAL A 341 0.84 14.63 4.38
N ARG A 342 -0.31 15.13 3.96
CA ARG A 342 -1.59 15.00 4.67
C ARG A 342 -2.27 13.72 4.18
N ILE A 343 -2.76 12.92 5.11
CA ILE A 343 -3.69 11.83 4.85
C ILE A 343 -5.05 12.35 5.29
N GLN A 344 -5.96 12.53 4.34
CA GLN A 344 -7.33 12.95 4.66
C GLN A 344 -8.10 11.80 5.26
N PHE A 345 -8.88 12.09 6.29
CA PHE A 345 -9.78 11.17 6.96
C PHE A 345 -11.22 11.68 6.87
N ALA A 346 -12.16 10.75 6.71
CA ALA A 346 -13.58 11.01 6.80
C ALA A 346 -14.23 9.88 7.60
N GLY A 347 -14.95 10.22 8.67
CA GLY A 347 -15.60 9.23 9.53
C GLY A 347 -14.62 8.20 10.13
N GLY A 348 -13.40 8.63 10.48
CA GLY A 348 -12.37 7.76 11.06
C GLY A 348 -11.64 6.86 10.06
N LYS A 349 -11.89 7.00 8.75
CA LYS A 349 -11.22 6.22 7.70
C LYS A 349 -10.38 7.11 6.78
N PRO A 350 -9.20 6.64 6.32
CA PRO A 350 -8.42 7.38 5.34
C PRO A 350 -9.18 7.47 4.01
N VAL A 351 -8.97 8.56 3.26
CA VAL A 351 -9.65 8.85 1.99
C VAL A 351 -8.67 9.13 0.87
N LYS A 352 -7.63 9.94 1.11
CA LYS A 352 -6.61 10.25 0.11
C LYS A 352 -5.33 10.81 0.72
N PHE A 353 -4.24 10.69 -0.02
CA PHE A 353 -3.01 11.42 0.23
C PHE A 353 -3.01 12.78 -0.47
N GLU A 354 -2.52 13.81 0.20
CA GLU A 354 -2.32 15.15 -0.37
C GLU A 354 -0.98 15.73 0.08
N PRO A 355 -0.19 16.33 -0.81
CA PRO A 355 1.00 17.06 -0.41
C PRO A 355 0.66 18.23 0.54
N PHE A 356 1.48 18.42 1.57
CA PHE A 356 1.31 19.50 2.54
C PHE A 356 2.53 20.40 2.67
N MET A 357 3.74 19.85 2.57
CA MET A 357 4.96 20.67 2.58
C MET A 357 6.02 20.09 1.65
N GLN A 358 6.37 20.83 0.60
CA GLN A 358 7.34 20.42 -0.43
C GLN A 358 8.49 21.42 -0.57
N GLY A 359 9.47 21.09 -1.43
CA GLY A 359 10.58 21.98 -1.79
C GLY A 359 11.94 21.55 -1.25
N PHE A 360 12.01 20.42 -0.53
CA PHE A 360 13.27 19.87 -0.03
C PHE A 360 14.05 19.09 -1.08
N LEU A 361 13.45 18.65 -2.19
CA LEU A 361 14.13 17.97 -3.29
C LEU A 361 14.18 18.87 -4.53
N SER A 362 15.31 18.90 -5.23
CA SER A 362 15.46 19.67 -6.47
C SER A 362 16.58 19.16 -7.36
N ARG A 363 16.79 19.79 -8.52
CA ARG A 363 17.91 19.51 -9.42
C ARG A 363 18.92 20.64 -9.47
N LYS A 364 20.20 20.29 -9.63
CA LYS A 364 21.30 21.20 -9.97
C LYS A 364 22.00 20.67 -11.22
N GLY A 365 21.64 21.23 -12.38
CA GLY A 365 21.96 20.61 -13.67
C GLY A 365 21.31 19.24 -13.74
N GLU A 366 22.10 18.21 -14.05
CA GLU A 366 21.58 16.85 -14.16
C GLU A 366 21.41 16.12 -12.82
N ARG A 367 22.08 16.60 -11.75
CA ARG A 367 22.13 15.93 -10.46
C ARG A 367 20.93 16.25 -9.58
N TRP A 368 20.50 15.27 -8.79
CA TRP A 368 19.54 15.46 -7.71
C TRP A 368 20.25 15.97 -6.46
N VAL A 369 19.65 16.97 -5.82
CA VAL A 369 20.13 17.54 -4.55
C VAL A 369 18.96 17.70 -3.60
N HIS A 370 19.21 17.57 -2.30
CA HIS A 370 18.21 17.83 -1.27
C HIS A 370 18.63 18.99 -0.37
N HIS A 371 17.65 19.79 0.06
CA HIS A 371 17.83 20.93 0.95
C HIS A 371 17.51 20.58 2.40
N GLY A 372 17.07 19.37 2.71
CA GLY A 372 16.75 18.89 4.06
C GLY A 372 16.20 17.47 3.99
N ARG A 373 16.09 16.78 5.13
CA ARG A 373 15.42 15.47 5.24
C ARG A 373 14.56 15.48 6.49
N ILE A 374 13.26 15.45 6.28
CA ILE A 374 12.32 15.58 7.38
C ILE A 374 12.14 14.25 8.12
N SER A 375 11.82 14.31 9.41
CA SER A 375 11.62 13.12 10.23
C SER A 375 10.50 13.27 11.26
N GLY A 376 10.70 14.08 12.29
CA GLY A 376 9.72 14.29 13.35
C GLY A 376 8.57 15.21 12.96
N LEU A 377 7.39 14.92 13.51
CA LEU A 377 6.16 15.69 13.39
C LEU A 377 5.47 15.75 14.75
N ALA A 378 4.96 16.92 15.12
CA ALA A 378 4.07 17.05 16.27
C ALA A 378 3.19 18.30 16.13
N GLN A 379 2.00 18.26 16.73
CA GLN A 379 1.18 19.44 16.90
C GLN A 379 1.69 20.26 18.10
N ALA A 380 1.97 21.55 17.89
CA ALA A 380 2.22 22.51 18.95
C ALA A 380 0.91 22.84 19.68
N LYS A 381 1.01 23.28 20.94
CA LYS A 381 -0.15 23.60 21.79
C LYS A 381 -1.14 24.59 21.18
N ASP A 382 -0.65 25.52 20.37
CA ASP A 382 -1.45 26.53 19.68
C ASP A 382 -2.08 26.02 18.37
N GLY A 383 -1.91 24.74 18.04
CA GLY A 383 -2.42 24.10 16.83
C GLY A 383 -1.52 24.24 15.61
N ALA A 384 -0.30 24.79 15.70
CA ALA A 384 0.66 24.75 14.59
C ALA A 384 1.26 23.34 14.42
N LEU A 385 1.77 23.02 13.23
CA LEU A 385 2.51 21.76 12.99
C LEU A 385 4.02 22.01 13.06
N LEU A 386 4.73 21.21 13.83
CA LEU A 386 6.19 21.21 13.93
C LEU A 386 6.78 20.12 13.04
N VAL A 387 7.87 20.41 12.33
CA VAL A 387 8.54 19.48 11.41
C VAL A 387 10.04 19.50 11.65
N ALA A 388 10.63 18.35 12.02
CA ALA A 388 12.07 18.24 12.20
C ALA A 388 12.78 17.91 10.89
N ASP A 389 13.87 18.61 10.61
CA ASP A 389 14.81 18.37 9.51
C ASP A 389 16.16 17.92 10.08
N ASP A 390 16.42 16.63 9.90
CA ASP A 390 17.54 15.95 10.53
C ASP A 390 18.90 16.33 9.91
N THR A 391 18.88 16.79 8.65
CA THR A 391 20.10 17.14 7.90
C THR A 391 20.60 18.52 8.31
N ASN A 392 19.70 19.49 8.45
CA ASN A 392 20.09 20.87 8.77
C ASN A 392 20.00 21.22 10.25
N GLY A 393 19.38 20.36 11.06
CA GLY A 393 19.27 20.66 12.47
C GLY A 393 18.21 21.70 12.80
N ILE A 394 17.09 21.66 12.10
CA ILE A 394 16.05 22.69 12.15
C ILE A 394 14.72 22.04 12.55
N ILE A 395 13.95 22.73 13.38
CA ILE A 395 12.50 22.49 13.52
C ILE A 395 11.79 23.64 12.81
N TYR A 396 11.00 23.31 11.79
CA TYR A 396 10.08 24.25 11.16
C TYR A 396 8.76 24.27 11.93
N ARG A 397 8.10 25.42 11.93
CA ARG A 397 6.73 25.60 12.42
C ARG A 397 5.85 26.07 11.27
N ILE A 398 4.75 25.35 11.05
CA ILE A 398 3.77 25.63 10.01
C ILE A 398 2.49 26.08 10.70
N ALA A 399 2.07 27.32 10.43
CA ALA A 399 0.89 27.90 11.03
C ALA A 399 -0.07 28.46 9.98
N TYR A 400 -1.36 28.35 10.25
CA TYR A 400 -2.38 28.98 9.41
C TYR A 400 -2.57 30.43 9.84
N THR A 401 -2.35 31.37 8.91
CA THR A 401 -2.50 32.81 9.14
C THR A 401 -3.66 33.41 8.35
N GLY A 402 -4.28 32.64 7.45
CA GLY A 402 -5.32 33.12 6.52
C GLY A 402 -4.81 34.11 5.47
N THR A 403 -3.54 34.53 5.54
CA THR A 403 -2.96 35.48 4.60
C THR A 403 -2.70 34.80 3.24
N LYS A 404 -3.06 35.48 2.14
CA LYS A 404 -2.90 34.95 0.77
C LYS A 404 -1.45 35.04 0.27
N LYS A 405 -0.45 34.69 1.09
CA LYS A 405 0.91 34.43 0.55
C LYS A 405 0.92 33.03 -0.02
N ARG A 406 0.75 32.94 -1.34
CA ARG A 406 0.95 31.71 -2.08
C ARG A 406 2.47 31.47 -2.17
N THR A 407 2.96 30.39 -1.57
CA THR A 407 4.11 29.67 -2.12
C THR A 407 3.59 28.81 -3.28
N GLU A 408 4.42 28.51 -4.28
CA GLU A 408 4.05 27.81 -5.53
C GLU A 408 3.00 26.70 -5.32
N PRO A 409 2.04 26.47 -6.26
CA PRO A 409 1.09 25.38 -6.10
C PRO A 409 1.83 24.09 -5.79
N LEU A 410 1.40 23.42 -4.72
CA LEU A 410 1.82 22.06 -4.45
C LEU A 410 1.36 21.21 -5.64
N GLY A 411 2.32 20.51 -6.26
CA GLY A 411 2.06 19.58 -7.34
C GLY A 411 1.52 18.25 -6.80
N PRO A 412 1.57 17.16 -7.57
CA PRO A 412 1.44 15.82 -7.01
C PRO A 412 2.56 15.54 -5.99
N PRO A 413 2.45 14.43 -5.22
CA PRO A 413 3.58 13.86 -4.48
C PRO A 413 4.90 13.90 -5.23
N THR A 414 5.99 14.10 -4.50
CA THR A 414 7.30 14.36 -5.09
C THR A 414 7.78 13.13 -5.88
N ASN A 415 7.90 13.30 -7.21
CA ASN A 415 8.35 12.29 -8.17
C ASN A 415 7.51 10.99 -8.17
N SER A 416 6.20 11.11 -7.93
CA SER A 416 5.25 9.99 -8.02
C SER A 416 4.70 9.72 -9.43
N PHE A 417 5.32 10.28 -10.48
CA PHE A 417 4.90 10.00 -11.84
C PHE A 417 4.99 8.49 -12.13
N ASN A 418 3.94 7.92 -12.74
CA ASN A 418 3.78 6.49 -13.04
C ASN A 418 3.75 5.58 -11.81
N VAL A 419 3.36 6.12 -10.67
CA VAL A 419 3.12 5.37 -9.44
C VAL A 419 1.70 5.67 -8.98
N ASP A 420 0.95 4.63 -8.68
CA ASP A 420 -0.45 4.74 -8.28
C ASP A 420 -0.55 5.02 -6.77
N VAL A 421 -0.43 6.30 -6.41
CA VAL A 421 -0.62 6.79 -5.05
C VAL A 421 -2.11 6.85 -4.74
N ARG A 422 -2.58 6.00 -3.81
CA ARG A 422 -4.01 5.81 -3.54
C ARG A 422 -4.30 5.38 -2.11
N ILE A 423 -5.55 5.55 -1.69
CA ILE A 423 -6.13 4.86 -0.53
C ILE A 423 -7.06 3.78 -1.05
N THR A 424 -6.88 2.55 -0.59
CA THR A 424 -7.81 1.46 -0.83
C THR A 424 -8.95 1.59 0.17
N ASN A 425 -10.13 1.93 -0.34
CA ASN A 425 -11.29 2.03 0.52
C ASN A 425 -11.72 0.62 0.97
N ALA A 426 -11.33 0.19 2.18
CA ALA A 426 -11.75 -1.11 2.73
C ALA A 426 -13.25 -1.23 3.06
N ASP A 427 -14.07 -0.22 2.72
CA ASP A 427 -15.53 -0.26 2.78
C ASP A 427 -16.19 0.64 1.70
N SER A 428 -15.46 0.98 0.63
CA SER A 428 -16.19 1.34 -0.58
C SER A 428 -16.39 0.04 -1.35
N PRO A 429 -17.57 -0.19 -1.95
CA PRO A 429 -17.58 -0.86 -3.25
C PRO A 429 -16.43 -0.26 -4.10
N PRO A 430 -15.93 -0.95 -5.15
CA PRO A 430 -15.11 -0.22 -6.14
C PRO A 430 -15.83 1.11 -6.38
N PRO A 431 -15.10 2.25 -6.40
CA PRO A 431 -15.73 3.56 -6.40
C PRO A 431 -16.94 3.47 -7.32
N ASP A 432 -18.08 4.02 -6.90
CA ASP A 432 -19.10 4.39 -7.88
C ASP A 432 -18.39 5.37 -8.81
N ASP A 433 -17.65 4.80 -9.73
CA ASP A 433 -17.05 5.44 -10.85
C ASP A 433 -18.28 5.87 -11.60
N VAL A 434 -18.47 7.17 -11.70
CA VAL A 434 -19.58 7.75 -12.44
C VAL A 434 -19.61 7.16 -13.86
N HIS A 435 -18.49 6.61 -14.33
CA HIS A 435 -18.36 5.87 -15.56
C HIS A 435 -18.84 4.40 -15.54
N THR A 436 -18.80 3.69 -14.40
CA THR A 436 -19.28 2.29 -14.32
C THR A 436 -20.78 2.17 -14.06
N GLN A 437 -21.43 3.19 -13.49
CA GLN A 437 -22.89 3.18 -13.23
C GLN A 437 -23.74 2.87 -14.47
N ASN A 438 -23.22 3.22 -15.65
CA ASN A 438 -23.88 2.99 -16.92
C ASN A 438 -23.56 1.63 -17.55
N LEU A 439 -22.71 0.78 -16.97
CA LEU A 439 -22.44 -0.56 -17.51
C LEU A 439 -23.70 -1.43 -17.51
N ALA A 440 -23.78 -2.35 -18.47
CA ALA A 440 -24.94 -3.22 -18.65
C ALA A 440 -25.36 -3.96 -17.36
N MET A 441 -24.38 -4.42 -16.57
CA MET A 441 -24.59 -5.17 -15.33
C MET A 441 -25.24 -4.35 -14.21
N HIS A 442 -25.11 -3.01 -14.25
CA HIS A 442 -25.76 -2.12 -13.28
C HIS A 442 -27.14 -1.66 -13.76
N LEU A 443 -27.36 -1.63 -15.09
CA LEU A 443 -28.65 -1.26 -15.68
C LEU A 443 -29.66 -2.42 -15.69
N LEU A 444 -29.18 -3.67 -15.68
CA LEU A 444 -30.00 -4.87 -15.74
C LEU A 444 -30.11 -5.54 -14.36
N ASN A 445 -31.32 -5.61 -13.82
CA ASN A 445 -31.58 -6.34 -12.57
C ASN A 445 -31.54 -7.87 -12.82
N GLY A 446 -30.51 -8.55 -12.31
CA GLY A 446 -30.47 -10.01 -12.22
C GLY A 446 -31.19 -10.55 -10.97
N ALA A 447 -31.52 -11.84 -10.95
CA ALA A 447 -32.15 -12.51 -9.79
C ALA A 447 -31.22 -12.71 -8.57
N GLY A 448 -30.10 -11.98 -8.50
CA GLY A 448 -29.09 -12.10 -7.43
C GLY A 448 -28.19 -13.34 -7.54
N VAL A 449 -28.22 -14.04 -8.67
CA VAL A 449 -27.37 -15.22 -8.95
C VAL A 449 -26.17 -14.79 -9.79
N THR A 450 -24.96 -15.13 -9.34
CA THR A 450 -23.70 -14.73 -10.00
C THR A 450 -23.14 -15.84 -10.87
N LEU A 451 -22.67 -15.50 -12.08
CA LEU A 451 -21.87 -16.39 -12.93
C LEU A 451 -20.38 -16.21 -12.60
N ASP A 452 -19.64 -17.32 -12.50
CA ASP A 452 -18.18 -17.29 -12.41
C ASP A 452 -17.62 -17.16 -13.81
N ILE A 453 -16.76 -16.17 -14.06
CA ILE A 453 -16.21 -15.89 -15.39
C ILE A 453 -14.70 -15.82 -15.31
N SER A 454 -14.03 -16.45 -16.28
CA SER A 454 -12.58 -16.45 -16.42
C SER A 454 -12.17 -16.40 -17.88
N SER A 455 -10.91 -16.07 -18.12
CA SER A 455 -10.27 -16.09 -19.43
C SER A 455 -8.99 -16.92 -19.34
N PRO A 456 -8.78 -17.91 -20.22
CA PRO A 456 -7.48 -18.56 -20.35
C PRO A 456 -6.34 -17.62 -20.77
N ALA A 457 -6.67 -16.45 -21.31
CA ALA A 457 -5.68 -15.50 -21.82
C ALA A 457 -5.18 -14.48 -20.77
N PHE A 458 -5.95 -14.23 -19.71
CA PHE A 458 -5.59 -13.26 -18.67
C PHE A 458 -6.35 -13.55 -17.36
N GLN A 459 -5.71 -13.21 -16.23
CA GLN A 459 -6.36 -13.24 -14.92
C GLN A 459 -7.24 -11.99 -14.71
N ALA A 460 -8.22 -12.07 -13.81
CA ALA A 460 -9.07 -10.92 -13.49
C ALA A 460 -8.22 -9.73 -13.00
N GLY A 461 -8.45 -8.55 -13.59
CA GLY A 461 -7.69 -7.32 -13.32
C GLY A 461 -6.32 -7.24 -14.01
N ALA A 462 -5.84 -8.34 -14.61
CA ALA A 462 -4.53 -8.40 -15.25
C ALA A 462 -4.55 -7.82 -16.68
N PRO A 463 -3.37 -7.44 -17.22
CA PRO A 463 -3.26 -6.95 -18.58
C PRO A 463 -3.77 -7.96 -19.62
N ILE A 464 -4.61 -7.49 -20.53
CA ILE A 464 -5.04 -8.21 -21.73
C ILE A 464 -3.83 -8.30 -22.67
N PRO A 465 -3.43 -9.49 -23.14
CA PRO A 465 -2.30 -9.63 -24.05
C PRO A 465 -2.48 -8.77 -25.31
N PRO A 466 -1.41 -8.11 -25.82
CA PRO A 466 -1.48 -7.26 -27.00
C PRO A 466 -2.09 -7.92 -28.23
N LEU A 467 -2.03 -9.25 -28.31
CA LEU A 467 -2.71 -10.06 -29.32
C LEU A 467 -4.20 -9.69 -29.51
N PHE A 468 -4.90 -9.40 -28.41
CA PHE A 468 -6.35 -9.09 -28.42
C PHE A 468 -6.64 -7.59 -28.54
N ALA A 469 -5.62 -6.75 -28.49
CA ALA A 469 -5.76 -5.30 -28.67
C ALA A 469 -5.87 -4.93 -30.16
N LEU A 470 -6.37 -3.72 -30.42
CA LEU A 470 -6.54 -3.23 -31.80
C LEU A 470 -5.22 -3.14 -32.56
N GLU A 471 -4.14 -2.78 -31.87
CA GLU A 471 -2.80 -2.68 -32.47
C GLU A 471 -2.12 -4.04 -32.68
N GLY A 472 -2.65 -5.10 -32.06
CA GLY A 472 -2.22 -6.48 -32.27
C GLY A 472 -2.98 -7.16 -33.42
N GLU A 473 -3.47 -8.38 -33.17
CA GLU A 473 -4.29 -9.11 -34.16
C GLU A 473 -5.76 -8.72 -34.10
N ASN A 474 -6.19 -7.93 -33.11
CA ASN A 474 -7.56 -7.45 -32.95
C ASN A 474 -8.59 -8.60 -32.95
N ILE A 475 -8.25 -9.70 -32.28
CA ILE A 475 -9.12 -10.88 -32.12
C ILE A 475 -9.73 -10.90 -30.71
N SER A 476 -10.92 -11.48 -30.55
CA SER A 476 -11.56 -11.59 -29.23
C SER A 476 -10.77 -12.56 -28.32
N PRO A 477 -10.68 -12.32 -27.01
CA PRO A 477 -10.09 -13.29 -26.09
C PRO A 477 -10.97 -14.53 -25.90
N PRO A 478 -10.39 -15.67 -25.47
CA PRO A 478 -11.17 -16.81 -25.04
C PRO A 478 -11.86 -16.50 -23.71
N LEU A 479 -13.11 -16.92 -23.54
CA LEU A 479 -13.89 -16.71 -22.31
C LEU A 479 -14.48 -18.04 -21.85
N VAL A 480 -14.56 -18.25 -20.55
CA VAL A 480 -15.18 -19.41 -19.91
C VAL A 480 -16.05 -18.90 -18.77
N TRP A 481 -17.26 -19.45 -18.64
CA TRP A 481 -18.16 -19.09 -17.54
C TRP A 481 -18.88 -20.28 -16.94
N SER A 482 -19.40 -20.15 -15.73
CA SER A 482 -20.21 -21.18 -15.08
C SER A 482 -21.56 -21.36 -15.78
N LYS A 483 -22.15 -22.55 -15.64
CA LYS A 483 -23.49 -22.82 -16.19
C LYS A 483 -24.52 -21.95 -15.48
N GLY A 484 -25.36 -21.27 -16.26
CA GLY A 484 -26.48 -20.48 -15.76
C GLY A 484 -27.52 -21.31 -15.00
N PRO A 485 -28.34 -20.66 -14.17
CA PRO A 485 -29.37 -21.32 -13.37
C PRO A 485 -30.43 -22.02 -14.23
N GLU A 486 -31.26 -22.86 -13.60
CA GLU A 486 -32.39 -23.49 -14.26
C GLU A 486 -33.28 -22.43 -14.95
N GLY A 487 -33.74 -22.74 -16.17
CA GLY A 487 -34.51 -21.81 -16.99
C GLY A 487 -33.67 -21.06 -18.03
N THR A 488 -32.34 -21.04 -17.92
CA THR A 488 -31.47 -20.40 -18.92
C THR A 488 -31.71 -20.99 -20.32
N LYS A 489 -32.02 -20.12 -21.29
CA LYS A 489 -32.24 -20.44 -22.71
C LYS A 489 -31.17 -19.90 -23.63
N SER A 490 -30.51 -18.81 -23.24
CA SER A 490 -29.33 -18.31 -23.94
C SER A 490 -28.46 -17.40 -23.07
N TYR A 491 -27.25 -17.13 -23.53
CA TYR A 491 -26.37 -16.11 -22.96
C TYR A 491 -26.20 -14.89 -23.89
N ALA A 492 -25.87 -13.76 -23.28
CA ALA A 492 -25.35 -12.57 -23.94
C ALA A 492 -24.02 -12.14 -23.31
N ILE A 493 -23.11 -11.62 -24.14
CA ILE A 493 -21.82 -11.05 -23.76
C ILE A 493 -21.79 -9.59 -24.21
N ILE A 494 -21.43 -8.71 -23.29
CA ILE A 494 -21.23 -7.28 -23.54
C ILE A 494 -19.84 -6.92 -23.03
N MET A 495 -18.98 -6.39 -23.90
CA MET A 495 -17.67 -5.85 -23.52
C MET A 495 -17.72 -4.33 -23.56
N GLU A 496 -17.42 -3.69 -22.44
CA GLU A 496 -17.53 -2.24 -22.24
C GLU A 496 -16.26 -1.68 -21.60
N ASP A 497 -15.84 -0.51 -22.06
CA ASP A 497 -14.75 0.30 -21.50
C ASP A 497 -15.36 1.58 -20.87
N PRO A 498 -15.51 1.63 -19.54
CA PRO A 498 -16.01 2.81 -18.86
C PRO A 498 -14.98 3.96 -18.82
N ASP A 499 -13.70 3.70 -19.05
CA ASP A 499 -12.64 4.70 -18.79
C ASP A 499 -12.51 5.75 -19.90
N VAL A 500 -13.33 5.66 -20.97
CA VAL A 500 -13.32 6.67 -22.04
C VAL A 500 -13.78 8.05 -21.55
N ALA A 501 -12.98 9.07 -21.88
CA ALA A 501 -13.23 10.44 -21.44
C ALA A 501 -14.55 11.05 -21.96
N GLN A 502 -15.12 10.54 -23.05
CA GLN A 502 -16.35 11.06 -23.66
C GLN A 502 -17.38 9.96 -23.86
N ASN A 503 -18.58 10.18 -23.30
CA ASN A 503 -19.74 9.29 -23.40
C ASN A 503 -19.47 7.82 -22.99
N PRO A 504 -18.96 7.55 -21.77
CA PRO A 504 -18.77 6.19 -21.31
C PRO A 504 -20.10 5.47 -20.99
N PRO A 505 -20.14 4.13 -21.12
CA PRO A 505 -19.05 3.27 -21.56
C PRO A 505 -18.91 3.19 -23.09
N PHE A 506 -17.70 2.96 -23.58
CA PHE A 506 -17.45 2.58 -24.98
C PHE A 506 -17.71 1.09 -25.18
N VAL A 507 -18.53 0.75 -26.16
CA VAL A 507 -18.91 -0.64 -26.48
C VAL A 507 -17.90 -1.27 -27.42
N HIS A 508 -17.20 -2.28 -26.91
CA HIS A 508 -16.22 -3.07 -27.67
C HIS A 508 -16.82 -4.31 -28.32
N TRP A 509 -17.84 -4.93 -27.71
CA TRP A 509 -18.41 -6.16 -28.23
C TRP A 509 -19.83 -6.41 -27.73
N LEU A 510 -20.71 -6.82 -28.64
CA LEU A 510 -22.06 -7.31 -28.34
C LEU A 510 -22.25 -8.67 -29.03
N LEU A 511 -22.53 -9.72 -28.25
CA LEU A 511 -22.80 -11.07 -28.73
C LEU A 511 -23.97 -11.65 -27.94
N PHE A 512 -25.01 -12.14 -28.60
CA PHE A 512 -26.22 -12.63 -27.92
C PHE A 512 -26.82 -13.85 -28.61
N ASN A 513 -27.81 -14.46 -27.96
CA ASN A 513 -28.44 -15.72 -28.38
C ASN A 513 -27.50 -16.93 -28.39
N LEU A 514 -26.39 -16.88 -27.64
CA LEU A 514 -25.53 -18.04 -27.39
C LEU A 514 -26.38 -19.16 -26.77
N PRO A 515 -26.40 -20.39 -27.30
CA PRO A 515 -27.17 -21.49 -26.72
C PRO A 515 -26.85 -21.75 -25.24
N ALA A 516 -27.83 -22.20 -24.45
CA ALA A 516 -27.70 -22.39 -23.00
C ALA A 516 -26.65 -23.43 -22.56
N ASP A 517 -26.25 -24.32 -23.47
CA ASP A 517 -25.20 -25.32 -23.28
C ASP A 517 -23.79 -24.80 -23.63
N VAL A 518 -23.68 -23.60 -24.20
CA VAL A 518 -22.40 -22.93 -24.45
C VAL A 518 -21.96 -22.19 -23.18
N VAL A 519 -20.85 -22.63 -22.60
CA VAL A 519 -20.25 -22.06 -21.38
C VAL A 519 -18.80 -21.59 -21.61
N SER A 520 -18.39 -21.51 -22.88
CA SER A 520 -17.08 -21.03 -23.27
C SER A 520 -17.06 -20.56 -24.71
N LEU A 521 -16.21 -19.59 -25.03
CA LEU A 521 -15.87 -19.19 -26.39
C LEU A 521 -14.36 -19.32 -26.61
N PRO A 522 -13.93 -19.80 -27.81
CA PRO A 522 -12.54 -19.70 -28.21
C PRO A 522 -12.18 -18.23 -28.47
N GLN A 523 -10.87 -17.96 -28.53
CA GLN A 523 -10.39 -16.69 -29.05
C GLN A 523 -10.72 -16.53 -30.54
N GLY A 524 -10.82 -15.28 -31.01
CA GLY A 524 -10.98 -14.96 -32.43
C GLY A 524 -12.35 -15.30 -33.00
N ILE A 525 -13.42 -14.98 -32.27
CA ILE A 525 -14.78 -15.04 -32.82
C ILE A 525 -14.86 -14.12 -34.05
N PRO A 526 -15.26 -14.63 -35.22
CA PRO A 526 -15.24 -13.84 -36.46
C PRO A 526 -16.27 -12.70 -36.40
N PRO A 527 -15.99 -11.52 -36.98
CA PRO A 527 -16.87 -10.35 -36.95
C PRO A 527 -18.02 -10.46 -37.96
N LEU A 528 -18.83 -11.51 -37.83
CA LEU A 528 -20.01 -11.78 -38.67
C LEU A 528 -21.31 -11.49 -37.91
N PRO A 529 -22.34 -10.92 -38.55
CA PRO A 529 -23.64 -10.66 -37.92
C PRO A 529 -24.29 -11.89 -37.29
N GLU A 530 -24.12 -13.05 -37.92
CA GLU A 530 -24.60 -14.34 -37.43
C GLU A 530 -23.44 -15.33 -37.47
N LEU A 531 -23.27 -16.07 -36.38
CA LEU A 531 -22.23 -17.07 -36.23
C LEU A 531 -22.74 -18.44 -36.66
N ALA A 532 -21.96 -19.13 -37.50
CA ALA A 532 -22.19 -20.55 -37.78
C ALA A 532 -21.87 -21.44 -36.57
N LYS A 533 -20.97 -20.97 -35.68
CA LYS A 533 -20.60 -21.64 -34.42
C LYS A 533 -20.27 -20.60 -33.34
N PRO A 534 -20.91 -20.67 -32.16
CA PRO A 534 -22.09 -21.49 -31.87
C PRO A 534 -23.31 -21.04 -32.71
N ASP A 535 -24.10 -22.02 -33.15
CA ASP A 535 -25.19 -21.82 -34.11
C ASP A 535 -26.31 -20.92 -33.54
N GLY A 536 -26.76 -19.96 -34.35
CA GLY A 536 -27.80 -19.00 -33.98
C GLY A 536 -27.37 -17.89 -33.03
N ALA A 537 -26.08 -17.74 -32.74
CA ALA A 537 -25.55 -16.58 -32.02
C ALA A 537 -25.39 -15.38 -32.96
N LEU A 538 -25.78 -14.20 -32.48
CA LEU A 538 -25.83 -12.96 -33.26
C LEU A 538 -24.91 -11.91 -32.65
N GLN A 539 -24.30 -11.08 -33.49
CA GLN A 539 -23.43 -9.97 -33.05
C GLN A 539 -24.05 -8.61 -33.37
N GLY A 540 -23.94 -7.72 -32.39
CA GLY A 540 -24.36 -6.32 -32.50
C GLY A 540 -23.25 -5.42 -33.04
N LYS A 541 -23.56 -4.13 -33.10
CA LYS A 541 -22.67 -3.06 -33.55
C LYS A 541 -21.89 -2.49 -32.35
N ASN A 542 -20.56 -2.41 -32.47
CA ASN A 542 -19.71 -1.70 -31.50
C ASN A 542 -19.68 -0.19 -31.79
N ASP A 543 -19.05 0.61 -30.91
CA ASP A 543 -19.08 2.07 -31.03
C ASP A 543 -18.22 2.64 -32.17
N ARG A 544 -17.35 1.82 -32.78
CA ARG A 544 -16.71 2.16 -34.08
C ARG A 544 -17.62 1.90 -35.27
N GLY A 545 -18.74 1.26 -35.02
CA GLY A 545 -19.77 0.96 -35.99
C GLY A 545 -19.56 -0.30 -36.81
N SER A 546 -18.57 -1.13 -36.48
CA SER A 546 -18.41 -2.47 -37.04
C SER A 546 -19.20 -3.50 -36.24
N ILE A 547 -19.39 -4.68 -36.84
CA ILE A 547 -20.02 -5.84 -36.18
C ILE A 547 -18.94 -6.66 -35.49
N GLY A 548 -19.25 -7.13 -34.28
CA GLY A 548 -18.39 -8.00 -33.50
C GLY A 548 -17.31 -7.25 -32.70
N TYR A 549 -16.34 -8.01 -32.20
CA TYR A 549 -15.32 -7.55 -31.28
C TYR A 549 -14.39 -6.50 -31.91
N ILE A 550 -14.11 -5.44 -31.15
CA ILE A 550 -12.98 -4.57 -31.40
C ILE A 550 -12.10 -4.46 -30.15
N GLY A 551 -10.80 -4.62 -30.33
CA GLY A 551 -9.84 -4.72 -29.24
C GLY A 551 -9.59 -3.41 -28.50
N PRO A 552 -9.05 -3.50 -27.28
CA PRO A 552 -8.50 -2.38 -26.53
C PRO A 552 -7.63 -1.46 -27.38
N ASN A 553 -7.82 -0.15 -27.23
CA ASN A 553 -7.02 0.86 -27.91
C ASN A 553 -7.17 2.24 -27.23
N PRO A 554 -6.75 2.36 -25.96
CA PRO A 554 -6.83 3.62 -25.25
C PRO A 554 -5.92 4.66 -25.94
N PRO A 555 -6.12 5.96 -25.70
CA PRO A 555 -5.14 6.96 -26.08
C PRO A 555 -3.78 6.72 -25.40
N THR A 556 -2.67 7.00 -26.09
CA THR A 556 -1.30 6.75 -25.57
C THR A 556 -0.92 7.55 -24.32
N GLN A 557 -1.71 8.58 -24.00
CA GLN A 557 -1.51 9.46 -22.86
C GLN A 557 -2.38 9.10 -21.65
N ASP A 558 -3.31 8.16 -21.83
CA ASP A 558 -4.20 7.71 -20.77
C ASP A 558 -3.51 6.57 -20.00
N SER A 559 -3.87 6.38 -18.73
CA SER A 559 -3.47 5.18 -17.98
C SER A 559 -4.12 3.93 -18.57
N ALA A 560 -3.78 2.74 -18.08
CA ALA A 560 -4.47 1.52 -18.50
C ALA A 560 -5.99 1.68 -18.33
N HIS A 561 -6.73 1.41 -19.40
CA HIS A 561 -8.19 1.31 -19.35
C HIS A 561 -8.59 -0.10 -18.88
N HIS A 562 -9.79 -0.20 -18.30
CA HIS A 562 -10.43 -1.41 -17.83
C HIS A 562 -11.50 -1.84 -18.81
N TYR A 563 -11.51 -3.12 -19.16
CA TYR A 563 -12.45 -3.69 -20.11
C TYR A 563 -13.28 -4.77 -19.42
N TYR A 564 -14.57 -4.49 -19.28
CA TYR A 564 -15.53 -5.33 -18.57
C TYR A 564 -16.19 -6.30 -19.53
N PHE A 565 -15.83 -7.58 -19.44
CA PHE A 565 -16.51 -8.66 -20.15
C PHE A 565 -17.67 -9.18 -19.30
N GLN A 566 -18.87 -8.70 -19.59
CA GLN A 566 -20.09 -8.99 -18.84
C GLN A 566 -20.87 -10.10 -19.53
N ILE A 567 -21.27 -11.14 -18.79
CA ILE A 567 -22.08 -12.25 -19.32
C ILE A 567 -23.38 -12.36 -18.56
N PHE A 568 -24.48 -12.55 -19.30
CA PHE A 568 -25.84 -12.62 -18.79
C PHE A 568 -26.50 -13.91 -19.23
N ALA A 569 -27.05 -14.68 -18.29
CA ALA A 569 -27.93 -15.81 -18.56
C ALA A 569 -29.38 -15.33 -18.67
N LEU A 570 -30.03 -15.65 -19.79
CA LEU A 570 -31.38 -15.18 -20.12
C LEU A 570 -32.38 -16.33 -20.15
N ASP A 571 -33.62 -16.08 -19.73
CA ASP A 571 -34.73 -17.02 -19.77
C ASP A 571 -35.35 -17.23 -21.17
N LYS A 572 -34.82 -16.52 -22.17
CA LYS A 572 -35.30 -16.53 -23.57
C LYS A 572 -34.18 -16.21 -24.54
N LYS A 573 -34.40 -16.55 -25.81
CA LYS A 573 -33.69 -15.95 -26.95
C LYS A 573 -34.31 -14.60 -27.31
N LEU A 574 -33.48 -13.68 -27.77
CA LEU A 574 -33.86 -12.33 -28.17
C LEU A 574 -34.15 -12.28 -29.68
N ASN A 575 -35.25 -11.64 -30.05
CA ASN A 575 -35.59 -11.38 -31.46
C ASN A 575 -35.15 -9.96 -31.82
N LEU A 576 -33.90 -9.83 -32.25
CA LEU A 576 -33.26 -8.55 -32.55
C LEU A 576 -32.64 -8.58 -33.96
N PRO A 577 -32.64 -7.47 -34.70
CA PRO A 577 -32.12 -7.41 -36.06
C PRO A 577 -30.59 -7.37 -36.12
N VAL A 578 -30.03 -7.65 -37.30
CA VAL A 578 -28.61 -7.39 -37.58
C VAL A 578 -28.28 -5.92 -37.34
N GLY A 579 -27.16 -5.63 -36.67
CA GLY A 579 -26.75 -4.26 -36.35
C GLY A 579 -27.36 -3.69 -35.08
N THR A 580 -27.97 -4.55 -34.25
CA THR A 580 -28.45 -4.24 -32.89
C THR A 580 -27.45 -3.37 -32.12
N THR A 581 -27.94 -2.27 -31.55
CA THR A 581 -27.14 -1.42 -30.65
C THR A 581 -27.16 -1.94 -29.21
N ARG A 582 -26.27 -1.39 -28.39
CA ARG A 582 -26.22 -1.65 -26.95
C ARG A 582 -27.57 -1.42 -26.29
N GLU A 583 -28.20 -0.29 -26.54
CA GLU A 583 -29.47 0.15 -25.92
C GLU A 583 -30.62 -0.78 -26.30
N GLU A 584 -30.69 -1.22 -27.55
CA GLU A 584 -31.68 -2.18 -28.03
C GLU A 584 -31.50 -3.55 -27.36
N LEU A 585 -30.24 -3.98 -27.21
CA LEU A 585 -29.91 -5.23 -26.52
C LEU A 585 -30.31 -5.16 -25.03
N LEU A 586 -29.94 -4.09 -24.33
CA LEU A 586 -30.31 -3.87 -22.93
C LEU A 586 -31.83 -3.86 -22.75
N ALA A 587 -32.55 -3.12 -23.59
CA ALA A 587 -34.00 -3.07 -23.54
C ALA A 587 -34.66 -4.45 -23.73
N ALA A 588 -34.10 -5.29 -24.60
CA ALA A 588 -34.61 -6.64 -24.83
C ALA A 588 -34.27 -7.63 -23.71
N MET A 589 -33.18 -7.39 -22.97
CA MET A 589 -32.75 -8.19 -21.82
C MET A 589 -33.46 -7.81 -20.52
N GLN A 590 -34.02 -6.60 -20.43
CA GLN A 590 -34.68 -6.11 -19.23
C GLN A 590 -35.77 -7.08 -18.74
N GLY A 591 -35.66 -7.49 -17.47
CA GLY A 591 -36.61 -8.42 -16.84
C GLY A 591 -36.44 -9.90 -17.22
N HIS A 592 -35.44 -10.23 -18.05
CA HIS A 592 -35.16 -11.58 -18.52
C HIS A 592 -33.82 -12.17 -18.04
N VAL A 593 -33.06 -11.40 -17.24
CA VAL A 593 -31.76 -11.82 -16.69
C VAL A 593 -31.95 -12.72 -15.48
N LEU A 594 -31.56 -13.98 -15.60
CA LEU A 594 -31.60 -14.97 -14.52
C LEU A 594 -30.33 -14.94 -13.66
N ALA A 595 -29.17 -14.71 -14.29
CA ALA A 595 -27.89 -14.58 -13.61
C ALA A 595 -26.95 -13.72 -14.46
N ASN A 596 -25.95 -13.11 -13.82
CA ASN A 596 -24.91 -12.37 -14.53
C ASN A 596 -23.57 -12.44 -13.79
N GLY A 597 -22.50 -12.16 -14.50
CA GLY A 597 -21.16 -12.03 -13.93
C GLY A 597 -20.29 -11.19 -14.84
N PHE A 598 -19.07 -10.89 -14.41
CA PHE A 598 -18.09 -10.20 -15.25
C PHE A 598 -16.66 -10.64 -14.92
N ILE A 599 -15.75 -10.41 -15.87
CA ILE A 599 -14.31 -10.37 -15.64
C ILE A 599 -13.75 -9.07 -16.22
N ILE A 600 -12.77 -8.49 -15.53
CA ILE A 600 -12.07 -7.28 -15.97
C ILE A 600 -10.70 -7.69 -16.52
N GLY A 601 -10.30 -7.12 -17.65
CA GLY A 601 -8.91 -7.08 -18.08
C GLY A 601 -8.46 -5.63 -18.29
N THR A 602 -7.16 -5.35 -18.16
CA THR A 602 -6.61 -4.00 -18.34
C THR A 602 -5.79 -3.88 -19.62
N TYR A 603 -5.69 -2.70 -20.23
CA TYR A 603 -4.77 -2.49 -21.36
C TYR A 603 -4.33 -1.03 -21.45
N ASP A 604 -3.03 -0.81 -21.62
CA ASP A 604 -2.36 0.47 -21.92
C ASP A 604 -1.58 0.38 -23.25
N ARG A 605 -1.11 1.53 -23.76
CA ARG A 605 -0.33 1.63 -25.00
C ARG A 605 1.08 2.18 -24.78
#